data_AF-A0A494ZVX3-F1
#
_entry.id   AF-A0A494ZVX3-F1
#
_cell.length_a   1.000
_cell.length_b   1.000
_cell.length_c   1.000
_cell.angle_alpha   90.00
_cell.angle_beta   90.00
_cell.angle_gamma   90.00
#
_symmetry.space_group_name_H-M   'P 1'
#
loop_
_entity.id
_entity.type
_entity.pdbx_description
1 polymer ?
#
loop_
_entity_poly.entity_id
_entity_poly.type
_entity_poly.pdbx_seq_one_letter_code
_entity_poly.pdbx_strand_id
1 'polypeptide(L)' 'MHSAERKGRNEGIKLGKEELLKQQVKKKLAKGKSLEAIADECEEETSVIRTIINEIGEAE' A
#
# COMPACT_ATOMS: atom_id res chain seq x y z
N MET A 1 2.77 -4.67 36.56
CA MET A 1 3.66 -4.68 35.39
C MET A 1 2.79 -4.64 34.14
N HIS A 2 2.58 -3.45 33.56
CA HIS A 2 1.84 -3.28 32.29
C HIS A 2 2.85 -3.36 31.13
N SER A 3 2.95 -4.50 30.44
CA SER A 3 3.93 -4.67 29.36
C SER A 3 3.42 -5.40 28.12
N ALA A 4 2.12 -5.70 28.02
CA ALA A 4 1.55 -6.38 26.85
C ALA A 4 0.98 -5.43 25.78
N GLU A 5 0.63 -4.20 26.12
CA GLU A 5 -0.24 -3.35 25.27
C GLU A 5 0.48 -2.58 24.15
N ARG A 6 1.81 -2.61 24.11
CA ARG A 6 2.60 -1.85 23.13
C ARG A 6 2.85 -2.58 21.81
N LYS A 7 2.68 -3.91 21.76
CA LYS A 7 2.93 -4.71 20.54
C LYS A 7 1.75 -4.69 19.56
N GLY A 8 0.52 -4.96 20.04
CA GLY A 8 -0.66 -5.05 19.16
C GLY A 8 -1.01 -3.75 18.41
N ARG A 9 -0.75 -2.57 19.00
CA ARG A 9 -0.99 -1.28 18.33
C ARG A 9 -0.05 -1.02 17.16
N ASN A 10 1.20 -1.45 17.25
CA ASN A 10 2.20 -1.16 16.22
C ASN A 10 1.98 -2.01 14.96
N GLU A 11 1.57 -3.27 15.14
CA GLU A 11 1.24 -4.18 14.04
C GLU A 11 -0.01 -3.73 13.27
N GLY A 12 -1.05 -3.28 13.97
CA GLY A 12 -2.28 -2.79 13.32
C GLY A 12 -2.06 -1.53 12.46
N ILE A 13 -1.20 -0.61 12.90
CA ILE A 13 -0.88 0.61 12.13
C ILE A 13 -0.08 0.27 10.86
N LYS A 14 0.84 -0.69 10.95
CA LYS A 14 1.66 -1.10 9.80
C LYS A 14 0.80 -1.77 8.72
N LEU A 15 -0.04 -2.73 9.12
CA LEU A 15 -1.00 -3.38 8.22
C LEU A 15 -1.94 -2.37 7.57
N GLY A 16 -2.46 -1.42 8.35
CA GLY A 16 -3.35 -0.38 7.82
C GLY A 16 -2.69 0.51 6.77
N LYS A 17 -1.40 0.85 6.93
CA LYS A 17 -0.65 1.65 5.95
C LYS A 17 -0.41 0.89 4.64
N GLU A 18 -0.04 -0.38 4.72
CA GLU A 18 0.17 -1.23 3.53
C GLU A 18 -1.14 -1.42 2.75
N GLU A 19 -2.24 -1.72 3.44
CA GLU A 19 -3.58 -1.83 2.83
C GLU A 19 -4.02 -0.51 2.18
N LEU A 20 -3.80 0.62 2.86
CA LEU A 20 -4.10 1.96 2.32
C LEU A 20 -3.35 2.23 1.03
N LEU A 21 -2.06 1.88 0.96
CA LEU A 21 -1.26 2.07 -0.24
C LEU A 21 -1.77 1.18 -1.37
N LYS A 22 -2.06 -0.10 -1.10
CA LYS A 22 -2.67 -1.03 -2.07
C LYS A 22 -3.98 -0.48 -2.63
N GLN A 23 -4.87 0.02 -1.78
CA GLN A 23 -6.14 0.61 -2.22
C GLN A 23 -5.97 1.89 -3.03
N GLN A 24 -5.03 2.77 -2.64
CA GLN A 24 -4.73 3.98 -3.39
C GLN A 24 -4.22 3.65 -4.80
N VAL A 25 -3.28 2.73 -4.90
CA VAL A 25 -2.75 2.24 -6.18
C VAL A 25 -3.85 1.64 -7.04
N LYS A 26 -4.65 0.71 -6.49
CA LYS A 26 -5.80 0.11 -7.19
C LYS A 26 -6.77 1.17 -7.73
N LYS A 27 -7.12 2.17 -6.90
CA LYS A 27 -8.04 3.24 -7.29
C LYS A 27 -7.48 4.13 -8.38
N LYS A 28 -6.18 4.42 -8.37
CA LYS A 28 -5.51 5.22 -9.41
C LYS A 28 -5.33 4.43 -10.70
N LEU A 29 -4.99 3.15 -10.60
CA LEU A 29 -4.94 2.22 -11.74
C LEU A 29 -6.32 2.08 -12.41
N ALA A 30 -7.39 1.95 -11.62
CA ALA A 30 -8.78 1.92 -12.11
C ALA A 30 -9.22 3.22 -12.81
N LYS A 31 -8.58 4.35 -12.50
CA LYS A 31 -8.77 5.64 -13.21
C LYS A 31 -7.97 5.72 -14.52
N GLY A 32 -7.22 4.68 -14.88
CA GLY A 32 -6.37 4.64 -16.08
C GLY A 32 -5.06 5.40 -15.94
N LYS A 33 -4.57 5.64 -14.71
CA LYS A 33 -3.27 6.30 -14.49
C LYS A 33 -2.11 5.34 -14.78
N SER A 34 -1.03 5.87 -15.34
CA SER A 34 0.20 5.11 -15.57
C SER A 34 0.97 4.87 -14.28
N LEU A 35 1.83 3.83 -14.28
CA LEU A 35 2.71 3.49 -13.17
C LEU A 35 3.45 4.72 -12.60
N GLU A 36 4.05 5.52 -13.47
CA GLU A 36 4.84 6.70 -13.11
C GLU A 36 3.99 7.78 -12.43
N ALA A 37 2.78 8.04 -12.94
CA ALA A 37 1.86 8.98 -12.33
C ALA A 37 1.37 8.50 -10.95
N ILE A 38 1.15 7.19 -10.80
CA ILE A 38 0.77 6.62 -9.51
C ILE A 38 1.90 6.75 -8.50
N ALA A 39 3.15 6.50 -8.92
CA ALA A 39 4.35 6.63 -8.11
C ALA A 39 4.57 8.06 -7.64
N ASP A 40 4.53 9.03 -8.57
CA ASP A 40 4.68 10.45 -8.28
C ASP A 40 3.60 10.93 -7.29
N GLU A 41 2.33 10.57 -7.52
CA GLU A 41 1.25 11.01 -6.65
C GLU A 41 1.12 10.21 -5.33
N CYS A 42 1.73 9.03 -5.21
CA CYS A 42 1.83 8.34 -3.92
C CYS A 42 3.12 8.70 -3.18
N GLU A 43 4.00 9.51 -3.78
CA GLU A 43 5.34 9.83 -3.27
C GLU A 43 6.15 8.56 -2.97
N GLU A 44 5.96 7.53 -3.79
CA GLU A 44 6.55 6.20 -3.63
C GLU A 44 7.32 5.80 -4.89
N GLU A 45 8.24 4.85 -4.78
CA GLU A 45 9.03 4.43 -5.93
C GLU A 45 8.18 3.64 -6.94
N THR A 46 8.45 3.85 -8.23
CA THR A 46 7.82 3.08 -9.33
C THR A 46 7.99 1.57 -9.15
N SER A 47 9.10 1.13 -8.56
CA SER A 47 9.32 -0.28 -8.22
C SER A 47 8.37 -0.78 -7.11
N VAL A 48 8.09 0.03 -6.09
CA VAL A 48 7.15 -0.31 -5.01
C VAL A 48 5.73 -0.38 -5.56
N ILE A 49 5.32 0.64 -6.32
CA ILE A 49 4.01 0.67 -6.98
C ILE A 49 3.85 -0.52 -7.92
N ARG A 50 4.89 -0.88 -8.68
CA ARG A 50 4.87 -2.03 -9.59
C ARG A 50 4.68 -3.34 -8.84
N THR A 51 5.39 -3.55 -7.73
CA THR A 51 5.20 -4.71 -6.87
C THR A 51 3.77 -4.78 -6.35
N ILE A 52 3.23 -3.65 -5.89
CA ILE A 52 1.85 -3.56 -5.39
C ILE A 52 0.83 -3.87 -6.48
N ILE A 53 1.00 -3.33 -7.68
CA ILE A 53 0.10 -3.62 -8.81
C ILE A 53 0.15 -5.11 -9.16
N ASN A 54 1.35 -5.69 -9.21
CA ASN A 54 1.51 -7.13 -9.42
C ASN A 54 0.83 -7.94 -8.32
N GLU A 55 1.03 -7.59 -7.04
CA GLU A 55 0.36 -8.26 -5.91
C GLU A 55 -1.17 -8.16 -6.00
N ILE A 56 -1.71 -7.03 -6.47
CA ILE A 56 -3.16 -6.83 -6.63
C ILE A 56 -3.70 -7.58 -7.84
N GLY A 57 -2.94 -7.65 -8.94
CA GLY A 57 -3.32 -8.32 -10.19
C GLY A 57 -3.16 -9.84 -10.17
N GLU A 58 -2.20 -10.37 -9.41
CA GLU A 58 -1.99 -11.81 -9.22
C GLU A 58 -2.97 -12.42 -8.19
N ALA A 59 -3.75 -11.58 -7.49
CA ALA A 59 -4.76 -12.02 -6.53
C ALA A 59 -6.12 -12.35 -7.18
N GLU A 60 -6.21 -12.33 -8.53
CA GLU A 60 -7.40 -12.73 -9.31
C GLU A 60 -7.27 -14.14 -9.91
#